data_AF-V4AMV9-F1
#
_entry.id   AF-V4AMV9-F1
#
_cell.length_a   1.000
_cell.length_b   1.000
_cell.length_c   1.000
_cell.angle_alpha   90.00
_cell.angle_beta   90.00
_cell.angle_gamma   90.00
#
_symmetry.space_group_name_H-M   'P 1'
#
loop_
_entity.id
_entity.type
_entity.pdbx_description
1 polymer ?
#
loop_
_entity_poly.entity_id
_entity_poly.type
_entity_poly.pdbx_seq_one_letter_code
_entity_poly.pdbx_strand_id
1 'polypeptide(L)'
;MVEEEWYQSTRMVPKHTEKQNVEKVYSHTHPFIRYFIRQSIKGGRVSANRKSFETNKVNEICAILKEYNESDTEGIIDLFKEYSVNPKDKTEVHAKLKELDYPKLMAFDANGLYASAMTEGEYPKAESARAFLPEEEKEFVKLFNKQKFRPRTAILKVWFEYPQKMFFQPIPAQDKITFTNKEVDIQEIVKSGGKIIRILDGIVYEENFKTPPYRDYIIILEELRNKYKKGGDMVASNCMKLLGNSLYGKSIQKDINTSRHLWSEATFKANFDSHIKSYEKVNDSQIIVEMNEEEKELFLQRIILD
;
A
#
# COMPACT_ATOMS: atom_id res chain seq x y z
N MET A 1 -27.72 20.57 -18.05
CA MET A 1 -27.14 21.49 -19.06
C MET A 1 -25.88 22.19 -18.55
N VAL A 2 -25.86 22.82 -17.37
CA VAL A 2 -24.65 23.51 -16.83
C VAL A 2 -23.51 22.54 -16.48
N GLU A 3 -23.81 21.35 -15.95
CA GLU A 3 -22.78 20.32 -15.66
C GLU A 3 -22.07 19.82 -16.92
N GLU A 4 -22.78 19.62 -18.02
CA GLU A 4 -22.19 19.11 -19.26
C GLU A 4 -21.24 20.11 -19.93
N GLU A 5 -21.55 21.40 -19.93
CA GLU A 5 -20.64 22.44 -20.45
C GLU A 5 -19.38 22.58 -19.60
N TRP A 6 -19.51 22.49 -18.27
CA TRP A 6 -18.36 22.48 -17.37
C TRP A 6 -17.48 21.24 -17.56
N TYR A 7 -18.11 20.07 -17.75
CA TYR A 7 -17.41 18.80 -18.00
C TYR A 7 -16.68 18.77 -19.34
N GLN A 8 -17.20 19.46 -20.37
CA GLN A 8 -16.56 19.55 -21.69
C GLN A 8 -15.40 20.55 -21.69
N SER A 9 -15.53 21.68 -20.98
CA SER A 9 -14.49 22.72 -20.90
C SER A 9 -13.30 22.35 -19.99
N THR A 10 -13.50 21.47 -19.00
CA THR A 10 -12.45 20.98 -18.09
C THR A 10 -11.87 19.61 -18.51
N ARG A 11 -12.31 19.07 -19.64
CA ARG A 11 -11.95 17.74 -20.10
C ARG A 11 -10.49 17.67 -20.56
N MET A 12 -9.64 17.02 -19.76
CA MET A 12 -8.22 16.88 -20.08
C MET A 12 -7.87 15.65 -20.95
N VAL A 13 -8.84 14.79 -21.25
CA VAL A 13 -8.65 13.57 -22.07
C VAL A 13 -9.74 13.47 -23.14
N PRO A 14 -9.40 13.21 -24.42
CA PRO A 14 -10.37 13.11 -25.50
C PRO A 14 -11.54 12.16 -25.18
N LYS A 15 -12.73 12.47 -25.70
CA LYS A 15 -13.85 11.53 -25.66
C LYS A 15 -13.53 10.37 -26.58
N HIS A 16 -13.20 9.21 -26.02
CA HIS A 16 -13.17 7.98 -26.79
C HIS A 16 -14.59 7.69 -27.29
N THR A 17 -14.83 7.97 -28.56
CA THR A 17 -16.11 7.80 -29.27
C THR A 17 -16.34 6.35 -29.70
N GLU A 18 -15.31 5.49 -29.64
CA GLU A 18 -15.43 4.06 -29.96
C GLU A 18 -14.99 3.20 -28.78
N LYS A 19 -15.91 2.44 -28.20
CA LYS A 19 -15.64 1.37 -27.22
C LYS A 19 -15.28 0.06 -27.92
N GLN A 20 -14.36 0.08 -28.89
CA GLN A 20 -13.86 -1.17 -29.45
C GLN A 20 -12.62 -1.62 -28.65
N ASN A 21 -12.68 -2.83 -28.09
CA ASN A 21 -11.61 -3.49 -27.32
C ASN A 21 -11.12 -2.75 -26.06
N VAL A 22 -12.05 -2.35 -25.17
CA VAL A 22 -11.66 -1.90 -23.82
C VAL A 22 -11.22 -3.12 -23.01
N GLU A 23 -9.90 -3.31 -22.86
CA GLU A 23 -9.37 -4.32 -21.94
C GLU A 23 -9.84 -4.02 -20.51
N LYS A 24 -10.42 -5.02 -19.84
CA LYS A 24 -10.84 -4.87 -18.45
C LYS A 24 -9.61 -4.85 -17.54
N VAL A 25 -9.28 -3.65 -17.06
CA VAL A 25 -8.20 -3.45 -16.07
C VAL A 25 -8.57 -4.07 -14.72
N TYR A 26 -9.86 -4.02 -14.37
CA TYR A 26 -10.42 -4.65 -13.19
C TYR A 26 -11.51 -5.64 -13.59
N SER A 27 -11.26 -6.92 -13.34
CA SER A 27 -12.30 -7.94 -13.30
C SER A 27 -12.54 -8.33 -11.83
N HIS A 28 -13.76 -8.74 -11.51
CA HIS A 28 -14.07 -9.23 -10.17
C HIS A 28 -13.21 -10.48 -9.93
N THR A 29 -12.19 -10.35 -9.10
CA THR A 29 -11.33 -11.47 -8.76
C THR A 29 -12.08 -12.41 -7.84
N HIS A 30 -12.12 -13.68 -8.22
CA HIS A 30 -12.73 -14.77 -7.45
C HIS A 30 -12.31 -14.68 -5.96
N PRO A 31 -13.22 -14.91 -4.98
CA PRO A 31 -12.90 -14.78 -3.55
C PRO A 31 -11.62 -15.51 -3.11
N PHE A 32 -11.38 -16.71 -3.67
CA PHE A 32 -10.14 -17.47 -3.49
C PHE A 32 -8.88 -16.70 -3.96
N ILE A 33 -8.86 -16.18 -5.18
CA ILE A 33 -7.73 -15.38 -5.70
C ILE A 33 -7.54 -14.14 -4.83
N ARG A 34 -8.65 -13.51 -4.44
CA ARG A 34 -8.65 -12.33 -3.61
C ARG A 34 -8.03 -12.58 -2.24
N TYR A 35 -8.27 -13.74 -1.64
CA TYR A 35 -7.63 -14.14 -0.39
C TYR A 35 -6.08 -14.10 -0.52
N PHE A 36 -5.51 -14.70 -1.57
CA PHE A 36 -4.06 -14.65 -1.82
C PHE A 36 -3.55 -13.23 -2.08
N ILE A 37 -4.27 -12.44 -2.90
CA ILE A 37 -3.95 -11.03 -3.12
C ILE A 37 -3.89 -10.28 -1.79
N ARG A 38 -4.87 -10.46 -0.91
CA ARG A 38 -4.91 -9.79 0.40
C ARG A 38 -3.75 -10.18 1.30
N GLN A 39 -3.36 -11.45 1.33
CA GLN A 39 -2.22 -11.91 2.14
C GLN A 39 -0.88 -11.33 1.66
N SER A 40 -0.75 -11.07 0.35
CA SER A 40 0.45 -10.50 -0.26
C SER A 40 0.52 -8.96 -0.23
N ILE A 41 -0.58 -8.25 0.04
CA ILE A 41 -0.54 -6.80 0.21
C ILE A 41 0.18 -6.46 1.52
N LYS A 42 1.39 -5.92 1.39
CA LYS A 42 2.19 -5.36 2.50
C LYS A 42 2.31 -3.84 2.34
N GLY A 43 2.48 -3.14 3.46
CA GLY A 43 2.71 -1.70 3.48
C GLY A 43 4.15 -1.32 3.07
N GLY A 44 4.47 -0.04 3.21
CA GLY A 44 5.84 0.44 3.03
C GLY A 44 6.83 -0.27 3.95
N ARG A 45 8.04 -0.52 3.46
CA ARG A 45 9.11 -1.12 4.27
C ARG A 45 9.70 -0.04 5.18
N VAL A 46 9.64 -0.28 6.48
CA VAL A 46 10.29 0.55 7.50
C VAL A 46 11.29 -0.34 8.22
N SER A 47 12.56 0.04 8.17
CA SER A 47 13.63 -0.69 8.83
C SER A 47 14.64 0.27 9.43
N ALA A 48 15.21 -0.10 10.57
CA ALA A 48 16.30 0.60 11.21
C ALA A 48 17.49 -0.36 11.31
N ASN A 49 18.69 0.15 11.00
CA ASN A 49 19.89 -0.65 11.17
C ASN A 49 20.12 -0.92 12.67
N ARG A 50 20.35 -2.18 13.04
CA ARG A 50 20.66 -2.56 14.43
C ARG A 50 22.07 -2.15 14.85
N LYS A 51 22.95 -1.88 13.89
CA LYS A 51 24.24 -1.27 14.19
C LYS A 51 23.99 0.19 14.54
N SER A 52 23.91 0.46 15.83
CA SER A 52 23.98 1.81 16.38
C SER A 52 25.40 2.33 16.20
N PHE A 53 25.52 3.55 15.69
CA PHE A 53 26.75 4.31 15.81
C PHE A 53 26.63 5.11 17.10
N GLU A 54 27.55 4.89 18.04
CA GLU A 54 27.64 5.74 19.22
C GLU A 54 28.13 7.11 18.81
N THR A 55 27.30 8.12 19.08
CA THR A 55 27.65 9.51 18.84
C THR A 55 27.00 10.39 19.88
N ASN A 56 27.76 11.34 20.42
CA ASN A 56 27.24 12.34 21.34
C ASN A 56 26.37 13.38 20.63
N LYS A 57 26.29 13.33 19.29
CA LYS A 57 25.49 14.25 18.48
C LYS A 57 23.99 14.15 18.73
N VAL A 58 23.50 12.96 19.11
CA VAL A 58 22.09 12.82 19.53
C VAL A 58 21.79 13.67 20.76
N ASN A 59 22.78 13.89 21.64
CA ASN A 59 22.61 14.77 22.80
C ASN A 59 22.42 16.24 22.40
N GLU A 60 23.06 16.70 21.31
CA GLU A 60 22.86 18.06 20.76
C GLU A 60 21.43 18.23 20.24
N ILE A 61 20.89 17.22 19.54
CA ILE A 61 19.49 17.22 19.09
C ILE A 61 18.55 17.21 20.31
N CYS A 62 18.81 16.34 21.28
CA CYS A 62 18.01 16.28 22.51
C CYS A 62 18.05 17.60 23.29
N ALA A 63 19.18 18.30 23.35
CA ALA A 63 19.28 19.60 24.00
C ALA A 63 18.37 20.64 23.33
N ILE A 64 18.36 20.72 21.99
CA ILE A 64 17.48 21.62 21.23
C ILE A 64 16.00 21.29 21.51
N LEU A 65 15.64 20.00 21.53
CA LEU A 65 14.27 19.58 21.79
C LEU A 65 13.85 19.87 23.25
N LYS A 66 14.74 19.69 24.22
CA LYS A 66 14.51 20.05 25.63
C LYS A 66 14.29 21.54 25.81
N GLU A 67 15.14 22.37 25.21
CA GLU A 67 15.01 23.82 25.22
C GLU A 67 13.66 24.25 24.62
N TYR A 68 13.29 23.69 23.48
CA TYR A 68 12.03 24.00 22.80
C TYR A 68 10.78 23.58 23.59
N ASN A 69 10.82 22.39 24.19
CA ASN A 69 9.73 21.84 24.98
C ASN A 69 9.69 22.37 26.42
N GLU A 70 10.73 23.08 26.88
CA GLU A 70 10.94 23.42 28.30
C GLU A 70 10.84 22.16 29.18
N SER A 71 11.49 21.07 28.72
CA SER A 71 11.34 19.73 29.29
C SER A 71 12.68 19.18 29.79
N ASP A 72 12.64 18.57 30.97
CA ASP A 72 13.79 17.88 31.57
C ASP A 72 13.83 16.38 31.24
N THR A 73 12.91 15.88 30.41
CA THR A 73 12.76 14.45 30.10
C THR A 73 14.07 13.79 29.64
N GLU A 74 14.55 12.81 30.41
CA GLU A 74 15.83 12.12 30.12
C GLU A 74 15.71 11.05 29.04
N GLY A 75 14.52 10.46 28.88
CA GLY A 75 14.28 9.43 27.87
C GLY A 75 14.14 10.02 26.46
N ILE A 76 15.04 9.64 25.54
CA ILE A 76 14.98 10.08 24.13
C ILE A 76 13.60 9.81 23.53
N ILE A 77 13.04 8.61 23.73
CA ILE A 77 11.74 8.24 23.16
C ILE A 77 10.63 9.17 23.66
N ASP A 78 10.63 9.47 24.96
CA ASP A 78 9.56 10.27 25.57
C ASP A 78 9.70 11.76 25.24
N LEU A 79 10.94 12.27 25.18
CA LEU A 79 11.24 13.62 24.68
C LEU A 79 10.76 13.81 23.23
N PHE A 80 10.96 12.82 22.36
CA PHE A 80 10.47 12.88 20.97
C PHE A 80 8.95 12.80 20.87
N LYS A 81 8.28 12.04 21.75
CA LYS A 81 6.81 12.03 21.82
C LYS A 81 6.27 13.39 22.26
N GLU A 82 6.83 13.98 23.31
CA GLU A 82 6.49 15.32 23.80
C GLU A 82 6.63 16.36 22.69
N TYR A 83 7.78 16.38 22.00
CA TYR A 83 8.01 17.25 20.85
C TYR A 83 6.98 17.03 19.73
N SER A 84 6.60 15.78 19.46
CA SER A 84 5.68 15.44 18.37
C SER A 84 4.28 16.03 18.58
N VAL A 85 3.79 15.99 19.81
CA VAL A 85 2.46 16.51 20.19
C VAL A 85 2.45 17.99 20.58
N ASN A 86 3.63 18.62 20.71
CA ASN A 86 3.74 20.04 21.04
C ASN A 86 3.14 20.92 19.92
N PRO A 87 2.14 21.78 20.22
CA PRO A 87 1.48 22.62 19.23
C PRO A 87 2.26 23.90 18.88
N LYS A 88 3.37 24.20 19.56
CA LYS A 88 4.24 25.34 19.23
C LYS A 88 4.75 25.24 17.78
N ASP A 89 5.14 26.37 17.18
CA ASP A 89 5.74 26.39 15.84
C ASP A 89 7.10 25.69 15.86
N LYS A 90 7.32 24.75 14.93
CA LYS A 90 8.53 23.91 14.85
C LYS A 90 9.61 24.51 13.95
N THR A 91 9.36 25.68 13.37
CA THR A 91 10.28 26.35 12.44
C THR A 91 11.62 26.70 13.10
N GLU A 92 11.62 27.13 14.36
CA GLU A 92 12.84 27.44 15.13
C GLU A 92 13.71 26.19 15.34
N VAL A 93 13.10 25.06 15.70
CA VAL A 93 13.79 23.78 15.84
C VAL A 93 14.42 23.38 14.50
N HIS A 94 13.68 23.52 13.40
CA HIS A 94 14.20 23.22 12.06
C HIS A 94 15.40 24.10 11.67
N ALA A 95 15.38 25.39 12.05
CA ALA A 95 16.50 26.29 11.82
C ALA A 95 17.74 25.86 12.63
N LYS A 96 17.59 25.65 13.95
CA LYS A 96 18.68 25.20 14.83
C LYS A 96 19.26 23.85 14.39
N LEU A 97 18.42 22.91 13.95
CA LEU A 97 18.88 21.61 13.44
C LEU A 97 19.67 21.72 12.13
N LYS A 98 19.40 22.73 11.29
CA LYS A 98 20.16 22.98 10.05
C LYS A 98 21.55 23.55 10.30
N GLU A 99 21.74 24.26 11.41
CA GLU A 99 23.04 24.84 11.78
C GLU A 99 24.01 23.80 12.35
N LEU A 100 23.51 22.65 12.79
CA LEU A 100 24.34 21.55 13.24
C LEU A 100 25.16 20.99 12.07
N ASP A 101 26.48 21.08 12.17
CA ASP A 101 27.41 20.55 11.17
C ASP A 101 27.37 19.01 11.14
N TYR A 102 26.61 18.47 10.19
CA TYR A 102 26.47 17.05 9.92
C TYR A 102 26.99 16.70 8.53
N PRO A 103 28.32 16.59 8.34
CA PRO A 103 28.89 16.41 7.00
C PRO A 103 28.62 15.03 6.37
N LYS A 104 27.82 14.14 6.99
CA LYS A 104 27.69 12.73 6.56
C LYS A 104 26.28 12.14 6.57
N LEU A 105 25.23 12.93 6.86
CA LEU A 105 23.84 12.43 6.84
C LEU A 105 23.09 13.03 5.66
N MET A 106 22.80 12.20 4.65
CA MET A 106 21.95 12.56 3.53
C MET A 106 20.63 11.80 3.65
N ALA A 107 19.53 12.55 3.55
CA ALA A 107 18.20 11.97 3.40
C ALA A 107 17.83 12.00 1.91
N PHE A 108 17.58 10.82 1.35
CA PHE A 108 17.05 10.69 0.00
C PHE A 108 15.57 10.33 0.12
N ASP A 109 14.72 11.10 -0.56
CA ASP A 109 13.29 10.80 -0.69
C ASP A 109 12.95 10.58 -2.16
N ALA A 110 12.13 9.56 -2.41
CA ALA A 110 11.70 9.22 -3.76
C ALA A 110 10.54 10.13 -4.17
N ASN A 111 10.69 10.81 -5.32
CA ASN A 111 9.64 11.66 -5.86
C ASN A 111 8.47 10.83 -6.37
N GLY A 112 7.44 10.63 -5.53
CA GLY A 112 6.21 9.94 -5.95
C GLY A 112 6.41 8.44 -6.16
N LEU A 113 7.12 7.76 -5.25
CA LEU A 113 7.50 6.35 -5.34
C LEU A 113 6.41 5.42 -5.91
N TYR A 114 5.20 5.48 -5.34
CA TYR A 114 4.09 4.63 -5.80
C TYR A 114 3.63 5.00 -7.20
N ALA A 115 3.50 6.30 -7.51
CA ALA A 115 3.10 6.76 -8.83
C ALA A 115 4.11 6.31 -9.91
N SER A 116 5.41 6.44 -9.65
CA SER A 116 6.46 5.95 -10.55
C SER A 116 6.42 4.43 -10.73
N ALA A 117 6.12 3.66 -9.67
CA ALA A 117 5.92 2.22 -9.81
C ALA A 117 4.70 1.89 -10.68
N MET A 118 3.68 2.76 -10.72
CA MET A 118 2.49 2.57 -11.54
C MET A 118 2.69 2.87 -13.03
N THR A 119 3.76 3.60 -13.39
CA THR A 119 4.10 3.91 -14.79
C THR A 119 4.98 2.84 -15.44
N GLU A 120 5.75 2.10 -14.66
CA GLU A 120 6.78 1.16 -15.15
C GLU A 120 6.57 -0.29 -14.68
N GLY A 121 5.73 -0.51 -13.67
CA GLY A 121 5.52 -1.82 -13.07
C GLY A 121 4.87 -2.84 -14.02
N GLU A 122 5.17 -4.12 -13.81
CA GLU A 122 4.47 -5.21 -14.47
C GLU A 122 3.08 -5.38 -13.83
N TYR A 123 2.03 -5.33 -14.66
CA TYR A 123 0.65 -5.49 -14.22
C TYR A 123 0.08 -6.80 -14.75
N PRO A 124 -0.31 -7.75 -13.88
CA PRO A 124 -0.95 -8.98 -14.33
C PRO A 124 -2.39 -8.73 -14.80
N LYS A 125 -2.81 -9.45 -15.84
CA LYS A 125 -4.21 -9.48 -16.27
C LYS A 125 -4.99 -10.38 -15.32
N ALA A 126 -5.97 -9.82 -14.62
CA ALA A 126 -6.76 -10.57 -13.63
C ALA A 126 -7.50 -11.78 -14.23
N GLU A 127 -7.88 -11.72 -15.51
CA GLU A 127 -8.53 -12.82 -16.24
C GLU A 127 -7.59 -14.00 -16.52
N SER A 128 -6.27 -13.78 -16.50
CA SER A 128 -5.26 -14.84 -16.68
C SER A 128 -4.84 -15.52 -15.36
N ALA A 129 -5.50 -15.17 -14.26
CA ALA A 129 -5.18 -15.69 -12.94
C ALA A 129 -5.71 -17.12 -12.78
N ARG A 130 -4.84 -18.03 -12.35
CA ARG A 130 -5.20 -19.40 -11.97
C ARG A 130 -4.48 -19.86 -10.72
N ALA A 131 -4.97 -20.93 -10.13
CA ALA A 131 -4.25 -21.61 -9.06
C ALA A 131 -2.91 -22.17 -9.57
N PHE A 132 -1.91 -22.12 -8.71
CA PHE A 132 -0.63 -22.79 -8.91
C PHE A 132 -0.84 -24.32 -8.93
N LEU A 133 -0.19 -25.01 -9.87
CA LEU A 133 -0.28 -26.46 -10.00
C LEU A 133 0.96 -27.13 -9.37
N PRO A 134 0.81 -28.17 -8.53
CA PRO A 134 1.93 -28.85 -7.90
C PRO A 134 2.97 -29.39 -8.89
N GLU A 135 2.55 -29.76 -10.10
CA GLU A 135 3.42 -30.27 -11.17
C GLU A 135 4.44 -29.22 -11.64
N GLU A 136 4.12 -27.92 -11.47
CA GLU A 136 4.97 -26.80 -11.87
C GLU A 136 6.05 -26.46 -10.82
N GLU A 137 5.97 -27.02 -9.60
CA GLU A 137 6.84 -26.66 -8.47
C GLU A 137 8.31 -26.74 -8.84
N LYS A 138 8.73 -27.86 -9.43
CA LYS A 138 10.14 -28.12 -9.74
C LYS A 138 10.69 -27.09 -10.74
N GLU A 139 9.89 -26.70 -11.73
CA GLU A 139 10.27 -25.68 -12.70
C GLU A 139 10.33 -24.31 -12.03
N PHE A 140 9.30 -23.94 -11.28
CA PHE A 140 9.20 -22.62 -10.66
C PHE A 140 10.32 -22.39 -9.63
N VAL A 141 10.58 -23.37 -8.75
CA VAL A 141 11.69 -23.31 -7.79
C VAL A 141 13.03 -23.12 -8.51
N LYS A 142 13.24 -23.81 -9.64
CA LYS A 142 14.45 -23.64 -10.46
C LYS A 142 14.52 -22.24 -11.09
N LEU A 143 13.41 -21.71 -11.58
CA LEU A 143 13.35 -20.37 -12.18
C LEU A 143 13.60 -19.27 -11.14
N PHE A 144 13.01 -19.37 -9.94
CA PHE A 144 13.23 -18.43 -8.84
C PHE A 144 14.70 -18.41 -8.42
N ASN A 145 15.27 -19.58 -8.10
CA ASN A 145 16.65 -19.67 -7.65
C ASN A 145 17.67 -19.27 -8.72
N LYS A 146 17.30 -19.27 -10.01
CA LYS A 146 18.12 -18.77 -11.13
C LYS A 146 17.85 -17.31 -11.47
N GLN A 147 16.90 -16.65 -10.80
CA GLN A 147 16.41 -15.30 -11.13
C GLN A 147 15.90 -15.16 -12.58
N LYS A 148 15.21 -16.18 -13.10
CA LYS A 148 14.66 -16.23 -14.47
C LYS A 148 13.15 -16.43 -14.51
N PHE A 149 12.45 -16.09 -13.43
CA PHE A 149 11.00 -16.31 -13.34
C PHE A 149 10.18 -15.38 -14.26
N ARG A 150 10.70 -14.17 -14.52
CA ARG A 150 10.05 -13.19 -15.39
C ARG A 150 10.00 -13.67 -16.85
N PRO A 151 8.93 -13.32 -17.60
CA PRO A 151 7.92 -12.30 -17.30
C PRO A 151 6.67 -12.80 -16.54
N ARG A 152 6.64 -14.04 -16.04
CA ARG A 152 5.48 -14.52 -15.28
C ARG A 152 5.33 -13.75 -13.97
N THR A 153 4.09 -13.45 -13.59
CA THR A 153 3.74 -12.81 -12.31
C THR A 153 3.02 -13.84 -11.43
N ALA A 154 3.31 -13.88 -10.13
CA ALA A 154 2.70 -14.87 -9.24
C ALA A 154 2.66 -14.40 -7.80
N ILE A 155 1.64 -14.84 -7.07
CA ILE A 155 1.54 -14.69 -5.62
C ILE A 155 1.64 -16.08 -5.02
N LEU A 156 2.77 -16.40 -4.41
CA LEU A 156 3.07 -17.75 -3.95
C LEU A 156 3.34 -17.78 -2.45
N LYS A 157 2.88 -18.85 -1.82
CA LYS A 157 3.29 -19.25 -0.48
C LYS A 157 4.49 -20.18 -0.62
N VAL A 158 5.64 -19.76 -0.09
CA VAL A 158 6.91 -20.48 -0.29
C VAL A 158 7.58 -20.85 1.03
N TRP A 159 8.34 -21.94 1.00
CA TRP A 159 9.38 -22.25 1.98
C TRP A 159 10.72 -21.83 1.43
N PHE A 160 11.53 -21.19 2.26
CA PHE A 160 12.82 -20.65 1.83
C PHE A 160 13.86 -20.73 2.95
N GLU A 161 15.11 -20.87 2.54
CA GLU A 161 16.27 -20.70 3.41
C GLU A 161 16.56 -19.20 3.53
N TYR A 162 16.53 -18.70 4.76
CA TYR A 162 16.76 -17.30 5.04
C TYR A 162 18.25 -16.95 4.84
N PRO A 163 18.58 -15.80 4.23
CA PRO A 163 19.97 -15.50 3.92
C PRO A 163 20.73 -15.08 5.17
N GLN A 164 21.94 -15.62 5.37
CA GLN A 164 22.67 -15.41 6.63
C GLN A 164 23.50 -14.11 6.66
N LYS A 165 23.83 -13.53 5.49
CA LYS A 165 24.68 -12.34 5.36
C LYS A 165 23.91 -11.24 4.64
N MET A 166 23.04 -10.55 5.37
CA MET A 166 22.21 -9.49 4.81
C MET A 166 22.56 -8.14 5.43
N PHE A 167 22.66 -7.13 4.58
CA PHE A 167 22.78 -5.74 5.02
C PHE A 167 21.40 -5.14 5.36
N PHE A 168 20.36 -5.52 4.60
CA PHE A 168 18.96 -5.19 4.87
C PHE A 168 18.10 -6.45 4.93
N GLN A 169 17.09 -6.45 5.80
CA GLN A 169 16.11 -7.52 5.90
C GLN A 169 15.02 -7.32 4.81
N PRO A 170 14.92 -8.21 3.81
CA PRO A 170 13.99 -8.02 2.69
C PRO A 170 12.54 -8.39 3.04
N ILE A 171 12.32 -9.18 4.09
CA ILE A 171 10.99 -9.65 4.53
C ILE A 171 10.77 -9.24 6.00
N PRO A 172 9.55 -8.82 6.40
CA PRO A 172 9.24 -8.58 7.81
C PRO A 172 9.66 -9.73 8.74
N ALA A 173 10.14 -9.41 9.95
CA ALA A 173 10.65 -10.39 10.91
C ALA A 173 9.61 -11.40 11.44
N GLN A 174 8.32 -11.18 11.15
CA GLN A 174 7.23 -12.09 11.52
C GLN A 174 7.17 -13.33 10.60
N ASP A 175 7.69 -13.23 9.38
CA ASP A 175 7.65 -14.29 8.37
C ASP A 175 8.94 -15.13 8.43
N LYS A 176 9.00 -16.12 9.33
CA LYS A 176 10.27 -16.83 9.65
C LYS A 176 10.52 -18.14 8.90
N ILE A 177 9.49 -18.77 8.33
CA ILE A 177 9.60 -20.12 7.72
C ILE A 177 8.81 -20.21 6.41
N THR A 178 7.63 -19.59 6.38
CA THR A 178 6.73 -19.58 5.23
C THR A 178 6.19 -18.18 5.05
N PHE A 179 6.06 -17.70 3.83
CA PHE A 179 5.41 -16.42 3.58
C PHE A 179 4.68 -16.46 2.24
N THR A 180 3.52 -15.80 2.19
CA THR A 180 2.74 -15.61 0.96
C THR A 180 3.02 -14.23 0.43
N ASN A 181 3.64 -14.14 -0.74
CA ASN A 181 3.94 -12.85 -1.32
C ASN A 181 4.07 -12.88 -2.85
N LYS A 182 4.18 -11.70 -3.44
CA LYS A 182 4.41 -11.48 -4.86
C LYS A 182 5.79 -11.98 -5.28
N GLU A 183 5.92 -12.34 -6.55
CA GLU A 183 7.14 -12.87 -7.12
C GLU A 183 8.32 -11.90 -6.97
N VAL A 184 8.09 -10.58 -7.03
CA VAL A 184 9.13 -9.57 -6.79
C VAL A 184 9.79 -9.76 -5.42
N ASP A 185 9.00 -9.95 -4.36
CA ASP A 185 9.53 -10.12 -3.00
C ASP A 185 10.26 -11.46 -2.84
N ILE A 186 9.76 -12.52 -3.50
CA ILE A 186 10.42 -13.83 -3.54
C ILE A 186 11.78 -13.73 -4.24
N GLN A 187 11.88 -12.97 -5.33
CA GLN A 187 13.13 -12.72 -6.04
C GLN A 187 14.15 -11.95 -5.20
N GLU A 188 13.71 -10.98 -4.39
CA GLU A 188 14.59 -10.23 -3.50
C GLU A 188 15.27 -11.10 -2.43
N ILE A 189 14.61 -12.17 -1.98
CA ILE A 189 15.21 -13.14 -1.06
C ILE A 189 16.38 -13.86 -1.72
N VAL A 190 16.16 -14.35 -2.95
CA VAL A 190 17.19 -15.05 -3.72
C VAL A 190 18.36 -14.12 -4.02
N LYS A 191 18.08 -12.89 -4.44
CA LYS A 191 19.11 -11.84 -4.64
C LYS A 191 19.95 -11.59 -3.40
N SER A 192 19.32 -11.63 -2.24
CA SER A 192 19.99 -11.40 -0.97
C SER A 192 20.72 -12.64 -0.43
N GLY A 193 20.83 -13.72 -1.22
CA GLY A 193 21.56 -14.95 -0.89
C GLY A 193 20.70 -16.06 -0.31
N GLY A 194 19.38 -15.93 -0.37
CA GLY A 194 18.44 -16.97 0.07
C GLY A 194 18.16 -17.99 -1.01
N LYS A 195 17.41 -19.02 -0.63
CA LYS A 195 17.07 -20.10 -1.55
C LYS A 195 15.63 -20.52 -1.35
N ILE A 196 14.87 -20.57 -2.45
CA ILE A 196 13.52 -21.13 -2.42
C ILE A 196 13.64 -22.64 -2.37
N ILE A 197 13.01 -23.26 -1.37
CA ILE A 197 13.05 -24.70 -1.13
C ILE A 197 11.82 -25.36 -1.76
N ARG A 198 10.64 -24.80 -1.50
CA ARG A 198 9.34 -25.34 -1.94
C ARG A 198 8.32 -24.25 -2.21
N ILE A 199 7.36 -24.55 -3.07
CA ILE A 199 6.17 -23.72 -3.30
C ILE A 199 4.97 -24.55 -2.82
N LEU A 200 4.22 -23.99 -1.87
CA LEU A 200 3.12 -24.70 -1.21
C LEU A 200 1.80 -24.53 -1.97
N ASP A 201 1.49 -23.28 -2.32
CA ASP A 201 0.25 -22.89 -2.97
C ASP A 201 0.41 -21.46 -3.52
N GLY A 202 -0.51 -21.00 -4.35
CA GLY A 202 -0.54 -19.63 -4.81
C GLY A 202 -1.39 -19.41 -6.04
N ILE A 203 -1.31 -18.19 -6.56
CA ILE A 203 -1.93 -17.76 -7.81
C ILE A 203 -0.83 -17.42 -8.81
N VAL A 204 -0.99 -17.89 -10.03
CA VAL A 204 -0.12 -17.57 -11.17
C VAL A 204 -0.93 -16.77 -12.18
N TYR A 205 -0.33 -15.71 -12.73
CA TYR A 205 -0.89 -14.95 -13.83
C TYR A 205 -0.14 -15.30 -15.11
N GLU A 206 -0.88 -15.78 -16.11
CA GLU A 206 -0.28 -16.21 -17.37
C GLU A 206 0.04 -15.04 -18.30
N GLU A 207 -0.69 -13.93 -18.15
CA GLU A 207 -0.53 -12.73 -18.96
C GLU A 207 -0.33 -11.48 -18.11
N ASN A 208 0.55 -10.61 -18.60
CA ASN A 208 0.68 -9.24 -18.12
C ASN A 208 0.15 -8.27 -19.19
N PHE A 209 -0.28 -7.09 -18.76
CA PHE A 209 -0.52 -5.98 -19.65
C PHE A 209 0.79 -5.58 -20.35
N LYS A 210 0.73 -5.33 -21.66
CA LYS A 210 1.88 -4.85 -22.44
C LYS A 210 2.35 -3.47 -22.00
N THR A 211 1.39 -2.63 -21.60
CA THR A 211 1.62 -1.29 -21.09
C THR A 211 0.93 -1.15 -19.74
N PRO A 212 1.58 -0.56 -18.72
CA PRO A 212 0.95 -0.36 -17.42
C PRO A 212 -0.36 0.44 -17.56
N PRO A 213 -1.50 -0.07 -17.06
CA PRO A 213 -2.81 0.53 -17.28
C PRO A 213 -2.97 1.98 -16.81
N TYR A 214 -2.16 2.40 -15.83
CA TYR A 214 -2.22 3.75 -15.24
C TYR A 214 -1.15 4.70 -15.78
N ARG A 215 -0.29 4.24 -16.68
CA ARG A 215 0.89 4.98 -17.14
C ARG A 215 0.55 6.41 -17.57
N ASP A 216 -0.36 6.54 -18.53
CA ASP A 216 -0.66 7.84 -19.13
C ASP A 216 -1.38 8.76 -18.14
N TYR A 217 -2.26 8.21 -17.30
CA TYR A 217 -2.92 8.95 -16.23
C TYR A 217 -1.90 9.55 -15.24
N ILE A 218 -0.91 8.76 -14.82
CA ILE A 218 0.11 9.22 -13.89
C ILE A 218 1.04 10.26 -14.54
N ILE A 219 1.44 10.06 -15.81
CA ILE A 219 2.26 11.03 -16.55
C ILE A 219 1.55 12.39 -16.63
N ILE A 220 0.26 12.40 -16.97
CA ILE A 220 -0.53 13.63 -17.04
C ILE A 220 -0.54 14.35 -15.67
N LEU A 221 -0.77 13.60 -14.58
CA LEU A 221 -0.75 14.19 -13.23
C LEU A 221 0.62 14.76 -12.85
N GLU A 222 1.71 14.09 -13.25
CA GLU A 222 3.07 14.56 -13.02
C GLU A 222 3.36 15.86 -13.77
N GLU A 223 3.02 15.92 -15.06
CA GLU A 223 3.20 17.12 -15.89
C GLU A 223 2.44 18.32 -15.33
N LEU A 224 1.17 18.11 -14.96
CA LEU A 224 0.34 19.14 -14.33
C LEU A 224 0.92 19.59 -12.99
N ARG A 225 1.33 18.64 -12.14
CA ARG A 225 1.97 18.95 -10.87
C ARG A 225 3.19 19.83 -11.05
N ASN A 226 4.04 19.50 -12.03
CA ASN A 226 5.26 20.25 -12.33
C ASN A 226 4.94 21.65 -12.89
N LYS A 227 3.92 21.77 -13.74
CA LYS A 227 3.39 23.05 -14.23
C LYS A 227 2.94 23.94 -13.07
N TYR A 228 2.11 23.42 -12.15
CA TYR A 228 1.62 24.18 -11.00
C TYR A 228 2.73 24.59 -10.04
N LYS A 229 3.72 23.71 -9.79
CA LYS A 229 4.91 24.08 -9.01
C LYS A 229 5.68 25.24 -9.62
N LYS A 230 5.92 25.20 -10.94
CA LYS A 230 6.62 26.27 -11.65
C LYS A 230 5.84 27.60 -11.59
N GLY A 231 4.51 27.52 -11.60
CA GLY A 231 3.62 28.68 -11.46
C GLY A 231 3.39 29.17 -10.03
N GLY A 232 3.97 28.52 -9.01
CA GLY A 232 3.77 28.87 -7.60
C GLY A 232 2.44 28.43 -6.99
N ASP A 233 1.59 27.70 -7.73
CA ASP A 233 0.32 27.18 -7.24
C ASP A 233 0.52 25.88 -6.46
N MET A 234 0.82 26.03 -5.17
CA MET A 234 1.06 24.91 -4.27
C MET A 234 -0.20 24.09 -3.97
N VAL A 235 -1.38 24.71 -4.02
CA VAL A 235 -2.65 24.00 -3.77
C VAL A 235 -2.93 23.02 -4.91
N ALA A 236 -2.91 23.50 -6.15
CA ALA A 236 -3.11 22.64 -7.31
C ALA A 236 -2.02 21.55 -7.42
N SER A 237 -0.77 21.89 -7.13
CA SER A 237 0.33 20.92 -7.07
C SER A 237 0.07 19.80 -6.06
N ASN A 238 -0.39 20.16 -4.86
CA ASN A 238 -0.71 19.20 -3.81
C ASN A 238 -1.93 18.34 -4.18
N CYS A 239 -2.94 18.90 -4.85
CA CYS A 239 -4.07 18.14 -5.39
C CYS A 239 -3.61 17.06 -6.38
N MET A 240 -2.72 17.39 -7.33
CA MET A 240 -2.20 16.40 -8.28
C MET A 240 -1.43 15.28 -7.58
N LYS A 241 -0.62 15.63 -6.56
CA LYS A 241 0.08 14.64 -5.72
C LYS A 241 -0.91 13.72 -5.00
N LEU A 242 -1.97 14.29 -4.43
CA LEU A 242 -2.99 13.53 -3.71
C LEU A 242 -3.73 12.56 -4.64
N LEU A 243 -4.13 13.01 -5.84
CA LEU A 243 -4.79 12.17 -6.83
C LEU A 243 -3.92 10.97 -7.24
N GLY A 244 -2.64 11.21 -7.54
CA GLY A 244 -1.70 10.14 -7.91
C GLY A 244 -1.54 9.10 -6.80
N ASN A 245 -1.37 9.54 -5.55
CA ASN A 245 -1.22 8.64 -4.40
C ASN A 245 -2.51 7.90 -4.04
N SER A 246 -3.67 8.55 -4.20
CA SER A 246 -4.97 7.97 -3.85
C SER A 246 -5.37 6.83 -4.77
N LEU A 247 -4.94 6.86 -6.04
CA LEU A 247 -5.25 5.83 -7.02
C LEU A 247 -4.77 4.45 -6.54
N TYR A 248 -3.51 4.35 -6.10
CA TYR A 248 -2.95 3.10 -5.55
C TYR A 248 -3.80 2.57 -4.39
N GLY A 249 -4.10 3.43 -3.41
CA GLY A 249 -4.87 3.05 -2.22
C GLY A 249 -6.27 2.54 -2.56
N LYS A 250 -6.90 3.14 -3.59
CA LYS A 250 -8.21 2.69 -4.08
C LYS A 250 -8.15 1.33 -4.79
N SER A 251 -7.12 1.07 -5.58
CA SER A 251 -6.92 -0.24 -6.25
C SER A 251 -6.81 -1.41 -5.27
N ILE A 252 -6.36 -1.15 -4.03
CA ILE A 252 -6.20 -2.17 -2.98
C ILE A 252 -7.20 -2.00 -1.83
N GLN A 253 -8.26 -1.20 -1.98
CA GLN A 253 -9.23 -0.99 -0.92
C GLN A 253 -9.88 -2.32 -0.52
N LYS A 254 -9.91 -2.64 0.78
CA LYS A 254 -10.63 -3.82 1.31
C LYS A 254 -12.12 -3.74 0.97
N ASP A 255 -12.77 -4.88 0.79
CA ASP A 255 -14.23 -4.84 0.76
C ASP A 255 -14.75 -4.24 2.04
N ILE A 256 -15.70 -3.33 1.88
CA ILE A 256 -16.47 -2.81 2.99
C ILE A 256 -17.65 -3.77 3.10
N ASN A 257 -17.53 -4.75 3.98
CA ASN A 257 -18.61 -5.68 4.29
C ASN A 257 -19.40 -5.22 5.52
N THR A 258 -19.15 -3.99 5.98
CA THR A 258 -19.76 -3.45 7.18
C THR A 258 -20.19 -2.01 6.96
N SER A 259 -21.40 -1.67 7.37
CA SER A 259 -21.91 -0.30 7.40
C SER A 259 -21.94 0.22 8.84
N ARG A 260 -21.78 1.53 9.00
CA ARG A 260 -21.93 2.21 10.30
C ARG A 260 -23.10 3.17 10.23
N HIS A 261 -24.00 3.05 11.20
CA HIS A 261 -25.21 3.84 11.30
C HIS A 261 -25.25 4.59 12.63
N LEU A 262 -25.88 5.75 12.65
CA LEU A 262 -26.20 6.47 13.89
C LEU A 262 -27.69 6.28 14.17
N TRP A 263 -28.01 5.49 15.19
CA TRP A 263 -29.38 5.13 15.53
C TRP A 263 -29.82 5.73 16.86
N SER A 264 -31.12 5.99 16.99
CA SER A 264 -31.72 6.26 18.30
C SER A 264 -31.83 4.96 19.12
N GLU A 265 -31.98 5.07 20.44
CA GLU A 265 -32.20 3.87 21.28
C GLU A 265 -33.45 3.08 20.85
N ALA A 266 -34.52 3.77 20.43
CA ALA A 266 -35.73 3.13 19.92
C ALA A 266 -35.46 2.38 18.60
N THR A 267 -34.74 3.01 17.67
CA THR A 267 -34.35 2.40 16.39
C THR A 267 -33.46 1.18 16.61
N PHE A 268 -32.50 1.27 17.52
CA PHE A 268 -31.61 0.17 17.87
C PHE A 268 -32.39 -1.02 18.43
N LYS A 269 -33.28 -0.81 19.41
CA LYS A 269 -34.10 -1.89 19.98
C LYS A 269 -35.00 -2.56 18.94
N ALA A 270 -35.54 -1.78 17.99
CA ALA A 270 -36.43 -2.31 16.96
C ALA A 270 -35.70 -3.12 15.88
N ASN A 271 -34.41 -2.88 15.66
CA ASN A 271 -33.62 -3.48 14.58
C ASN A 271 -32.42 -4.29 15.12
N PHE A 272 -32.46 -4.71 16.39
CA PHE A 272 -31.37 -5.48 16.99
C PHE A 272 -31.42 -6.94 16.51
N ASP A 273 -30.45 -7.33 15.68
CA ASP A 273 -30.38 -8.67 15.09
C ASP A 273 -28.93 -9.21 14.99
N SER A 274 -28.78 -10.37 14.33
CA SER A 274 -27.49 -11.02 14.11
C SER A 274 -26.57 -10.30 13.12
N HIS A 275 -27.06 -9.31 12.38
CA HIS A 275 -26.24 -8.51 11.46
C HIS A 275 -25.48 -7.43 12.20
N ILE A 276 -25.89 -7.04 13.40
CA ILE A 276 -25.13 -6.11 14.25
C ILE A 276 -23.86 -6.79 14.74
N LYS A 277 -22.72 -6.24 14.32
CA LYS A 277 -21.39 -6.70 14.70
C LYS A 277 -20.90 -6.05 15.99
N SER A 278 -21.15 -4.76 16.15
CA SER A 278 -20.81 -4.01 17.36
C SER A 278 -21.63 -2.73 17.45
N TYR A 279 -21.79 -2.20 18.66
CA TYR A 279 -22.43 -0.89 18.85
C TYR A 279 -21.76 -0.14 20.01
N GLU A 280 -21.78 1.19 19.93
CA GLU A 280 -21.21 2.09 20.92
C GLU A 280 -22.22 3.19 21.24
N LYS A 281 -22.56 3.35 22.53
CA LYS A 281 -23.43 4.44 22.97
C LYS A 281 -22.61 5.73 22.99
N VAL A 282 -22.99 6.71 22.15
CA VAL A 282 -22.31 8.01 22.07
C VAL A 282 -22.83 8.95 23.15
N ASN A 283 -24.14 8.94 23.37
CA ASN A 283 -24.83 9.72 24.39
C ASN A 283 -26.19 9.06 24.71
N ASP A 284 -27.00 9.71 25.54
CA ASP A 284 -28.29 9.16 25.99
C ASP A 284 -29.34 8.95 24.90
N SER A 285 -29.18 9.54 23.71
CA SER A 285 -30.14 9.41 22.62
C SER A 285 -29.58 8.72 21.38
N GLN A 286 -28.27 8.49 21.30
CA GLN A 286 -27.60 8.04 20.08
C GLN A 286 -26.63 6.88 20.31
N ILE A 287 -26.69 5.93 19.40
CA ILE A 287 -25.87 4.72 19.37
C ILE A 287 -25.27 4.60 17.97
N ILE A 288 -23.94 4.49 17.87
CA ILE A 288 -23.28 4.09 16.63
C ILE A 288 -23.36 2.57 16.53
N VAL A 289 -23.87 2.06 15.41
CA VAL A 289 -24.07 0.64 15.17
C VAL A 289 -23.28 0.24 13.93
N GLU A 290 -22.36 -0.71 14.09
CA GLU A 290 -21.66 -1.37 12.99
C GLU A 290 -22.39 -2.66 12.64
N MET A 291 -22.84 -2.77 11.40
CA MET A 291 -23.58 -3.91 10.88
C MET A 291 -22.81 -4.58 9.76
N ASN A 292 -22.86 -5.90 9.65
CA ASN A 292 -22.45 -6.59 8.43
C ASN A 292 -23.45 -6.28 7.32
N GLU A 293 -22.97 -5.96 6.12
CA GLU A 293 -23.83 -5.95 4.94
C GLU A 293 -24.30 -7.39 4.70
N GLU A 294 -25.59 -7.59 4.40
CA GLU A 294 -26.09 -8.89 3.96
C GLU A 294 -25.20 -9.37 2.82
N GLU A 295 -24.57 -10.54 3.00
CA GLU A 295 -23.99 -11.25 1.86
C GLU A 295 -25.15 -11.43 0.88
N LYS A 296 -25.15 -10.67 -0.22
CA LYS A 296 -25.86 -11.13 -1.41
C LYS A 296 -25.23 -12.48 -1.70
N GLU A 297 -25.94 -13.55 -1.33
CA GLU A 297 -25.64 -14.91 -1.77
C GLU A 297 -25.49 -14.85 -3.29
N LEU A 298 -24.25 -14.68 -3.75
CA LEU A 298 -23.88 -15.07 -5.09
C LEU A 298 -23.97 -16.58 -5.03
N PHE A 299 -25.15 -17.08 -5.38
CA PHE A 299 -25.43 -18.50 -5.58
C PHE A 299 -24.22 -19.12 -6.28
N LEU A 300 -23.44 -19.88 -5.52
CA LEU A 300 -22.56 -20.90 -6.06
C LEU A 300 -23.50 -21.90 -6.74
N GLN A 301 -23.86 -21.63 -8.00
CA GLN A 301 -24.27 -22.71 -8.88
C GLN A 301 -23.05 -23.61 -9.00
N ARG A 302 -23.12 -24.71 -8.25
CA ARG A 302 -22.35 -25.94 -8.42
C ARG A 302 -21.99 -26.14 -9.89
N ILE A 303 -20.73 -25.93 -10.24
CA ILE A 303 -20.10 -26.73 -11.28
C ILE A 303 -19.36 -27.84 -10.53
N ILE A 304 -20.14 -28.81 -10.07
CA ILE A 304 -19.69 -30.17 -9.79
C ILE A 304 -20.67 -31.05 -10.55
N LEU A 305 -20.13 -31.76 -11.54
CA LEU A 305 -20.72 -32.77 -12.45
C LEU A 305 -21.34 -32.22 -13.74
N ASP A 306 -20.54 -32.13 -14.81
CA ASP A 306 -20.41 -33.21 -15.81
C ASP A 306 -19.01 -33.17 -16.46
#